data_AF-A0A0N4T6K1-F1
#
_entry.id   AF-A0A0N4T6K1-F1
#
_cell.length_a   1.000
_cell.length_b   1.000
_cell.length_c   1.000
_cell.angle_alpha   90.00
_cell.angle_beta   90.00
_cell.angle_gamma   90.00
#
_symmetry.space_group_name_H-M   'P 1'
#
loop_
_entity.id
_entity.type
_entity.pdbx_description
1 polymer ?
#
loop_
_entity_poly.entity_id
_entity_poly.type
_entity_poly.pdbx_seq_one_letter_code
_entity_poly.pdbx_strand_id
1 'polypeptide(L)'
;MLSFDNIIQQLFYRWGSIAYRFRFILFIGPILLTIALSFGFLFIKRQTTIDPEYVFSPKNAQWRYEKKVLSDYWPLNEQEFWPGKSYDYTGYLDIIAAGIKHPKFGRPNMLVLKYLDELERINQHIIHNITISVTHNNMTYEVGFTDLCMSYDWKCFMNEHVTMLMPKERWGNFDPKLAEFTDDIINNEVKITYPIGWRGTEPIYFGALIGAPHIIDKEGHFNYVRAVRLTYNVRDEKIGNISYLWRKKVAGFLSDVKNPAS
;
A
#
# COMPACT_ATOMS: atom_id res chain seq x y z
N MET A 1 33.68 -32.36 -53.88
CA MET A 1 33.06 -31.48 -52.86
C MET A 1 33.07 -32.28 -51.56
N LEU A 2 33.94 -31.94 -50.59
CA LEU A 2 33.94 -32.65 -49.31
C LEU A 2 32.57 -32.42 -48.65
N SER A 3 31.85 -33.50 -48.35
CA SER A 3 30.61 -33.44 -47.57
C SER A 3 30.90 -32.71 -46.25
N PHE A 4 30.01 -31.79 -45.87
CA PHE A 4 30.06 -31.04 -44.62
C PHE A 4 30.30 -31.97 -43.40
N ASP A 5 29.73 -33.18 -43.45
CA ASP A 5 29.87 -34.19 -42.41
C ASP A 5 31.32 -34.66 -42.24
N ASN A 6 32.06 -34.85 -43.34
CA ASN A 6 33.46 -35.29 -43.28
C ASN A 6 34.36 -34.24 -42.64
N ILE A 7 34.05 -32.95 -42.84
CA ILE A 7 34.80 -31.83 -42.24
C ILE A 7 34.55 -31.83 -40.72
N ILE A 8 33.29 -31.93 -40.31
CA ILE A 8 32.91 -31.98 -38.89
C ILE A 8 33.54 -33.20 -38.20
N GLN A 9 33.49 -34.36 -38.84
CA GLN A 9 34.03 -35.60 -38.28
C GLN A 9 35.56 -35.52 -38.09
N GLN A 10 36.28 -34.92 -39.04
CA GLN A 10 37.72 -34.66 -38.89
C GLN A 10 38.02 -33.64 -37.79
N LEU A 11 37.18 -32.61 -37.63
CA LEU A 11 37.36 -31.57 -36.63
C LEU A 11 37.17 -32.10 -35.21
N PHE A 12 36.10 -32.89 -34.99
CA PHE A 12 35.86 -33.56 -33.71
C PHE A 12 36.89 -34.66 -33.43
N TYR A 13 37.35 -35.39 -34.46
CA TYR A 13 38.43 -36.37 -34.28
C TYR A 13 39.74 -35.71 -33.85
N ARG A 14 40.12 -34.60 -34.50
CA ARG A 14 41.30 -33.80 -34.10
C ARG A 14 41.14 -33.22 -32.70
N TRP A 15 39.98 -32.66 -32.37
CA TRP A 15 39.68 -32.13 -31.04
C TRP A 15 39.70 -33.23 -29.97
N GLY A 16 39.12 -34.39 -30.25
CA GLY A 16 39.13 -35.55 -29.35
C GLY A 16 40.53 -36.09 -29.10
N SER A 17 41.39 -36.12 -30.13
CA SER A 17 42.80 -36.50 -29.99
C SER A 17 43.58 -35.52 -29.10
N ILE A 18 43.35 -34.20 -29.27
CA ILE A 18 43.92 -33.16 -28.40
C ILE A 18 43.38 -33.29 -26.98
N ALA A 19 42.08 -33.54 -26.82
CA ALA A 19 41.43 -33.67 -25.53
C ALA A 19 41.94 -34.89 -24.75
N TYR A 20 42.17 -36.01 -25.43
CA TYR A 20 42.76 -37.21 -24.85
C TYR A 20 44.20 -36.95 -24.38
N ARG A 21 45.00 -36.22 -25.17
CA ARG A 21 46.38 -35.85 -24.81
C ARG A 21 46.45 -34.94 -23.57
N PHE A 22 45.48 -34.05 -23.39
CA PHE A 22 45.39 -33.12 -22.26
C PHE A 22 44.29 -33.48 -21.24
N ARG A 23 43.94 -34.78 -21.12
CA ARG A 23 42.76 -35.26 -20.36
C ARG A 23 42.63 -34.68 -18.95
N PHE A 24 43.74 -34.54 -18.22
CA PHE A 24 43.72 -34.06 -16.84
C PHE A 24 43.45 -32.55 -16.75
N ILE A 25 44.05 -31.77 -17.65
CA ILE A 25 43.87 -30.31 -17.69
C ILE A 25 42.43 -29.99 -18.11
N LEU A 26 41.89 -30.70 -19.10
CA LEU A 26 40.51 -30.53 -19.56
C LEU A 26 39.46 -31.11 -18.61
N PHE A 27 39.85 -31.96 -17.66
CA PHE A 27 38.96 -32.42 -16.59
C PHE A 27 38.97 -31.47 -15.38
N ILE A 28 40.16 -31.10 -14.90
CA ILE A 28 40.32 -30.26 -13.70
C ILE A 28 40.02 -28.79 -13.99
N GLY A 29 40.40 -28.30 -15.17
CA GLY A 29 40.23 -26.90 -15.57
C GLY A 29 38.77 -26.42 -15.48
N PRO A 30 37.79 -27.11 -16.11
CA PRO A 30 36.38 -26.75 -15.98
C PRO A 30 35.88 -26.83 -14.54
N ILE A 31 36.33 -27.79 -13.72
CA ILE A 31 35.93 -27.90 -12.31
C ILE A 31 36.42 -26.66 -11.53
N LEU A 32 37.69 -26.29 -11.66
CA LEU A 32 38.22 -25.09 -11.00
C LEU A 32 37.53 -23.82 -11.52
N LEU A 33 37.24 -23.73 -12.81
CA LEU A 33 36.50 -22.63 -13.40
C LEU A 33 35.08 -22.55 -12.85
N THR A 34 34.38 -23.68 -12.70
CA THR A 34 33.03 -23.69 -12.10
C THR A 34 33.05 -23.26 -10.64
N ILE A 35 34.07 -23.64 -9.87
CA ILE A 35 34.23 -23.18 -8.48
C ILE A 35 34.49 -21.67 -8.44
N ALA A 36 35.37 -21.16 -9.30
CA ALA A 36 35.67 -19.73 -9.41
C ALA A 36 34.43 -18.91 -9.79
N LEU A 37 33.65 -19.37 -10.78
CA LEU A 37 32.40 -18.73 -11.19
C LEU A 37 31.31 -18.84 -10.12
N SER A 38 31.26 -19.94 -9.37
CA SER A 38 30.29 -20.15 -8.28
C SER A 38 30.50 -19.19 -7.12
N PHE A 39 31.71 -18.64 -6.94
CA PHE A 39 31.97 -17.59 -5.94
C PHE A 39 31.08 -16.36 -6.15
N GLY A 40 30.61 -16.10 -7.38
CA GLY A 40 29.67 -15.02 -7.70
C GLY A 40 28.34 -15.13 -6.94
N PHE A 41 27.90 -16.34 -6.57
CA PHE A 41 26.65 -16.53 -5.81
C PHE A 41 26.66 -15.90 -4.42
N LEU A 42 27.83 -15.60 -3.85
CA LEU A 42 27.93 -14.85 -2.58
C LEU A 42 27.33 -13.45 -2.69
N PHE A 43 27.32 -12.86 -3.89
CA PHE A 43 26.83 -11.50 -4.12
C PHE A 43 25.36 -11.43 -4.55
N ILE A 44 24.69 -12.58 -4.70
CA ILE A 44 23.33 -12.64 -5.26
C ILE A 44 22.33 -11.79 -4.46
N LYS A 45 22.35 -11.91 -3.12
CA LYS A 45 21.45 -11.14 -2.24
C LYS A 45 21.67 -9.64 -2.32
N ARG A 46 22.91 -9.19 -2.59
CA ARG A 46 23.23 -7.76 -2.74
C ARG A 46 22.80 -7.22 -4.10
N GLN A 47 22.73 -8.07 -5.11
CA GLN A 47 22.34 -7.71 -6.48
C GLN A 47 20.85 -7.90 -6.76
N THR A 48 20.15 -8.65 -5.92
CA THR A 48 18.70 -8.85 -6.06
C THR A 48 17.98 -7.58 -5.61
N THR A 49 17.34 -6.90 -6.55
CA THR A 49 16.43 -5.79 -6.26
C THR A 49 15.00 -6.33 -6.17
N ILE A 50 14.28 -5.93 -5.12
CA ILE A 50 12.88 -6.36 -4.87
C ILE A 50 11.89 -5.28 -5.34
N ASP A 51 12.40 -4.13 -5.79
CA ASP A 51 11.58 -3.03 -6.25
C ASP A 51 10.83 -3.40 -7.55
N PRO A 52 9.49 -3.51 -7.52
CA PRO A 52 8.71 -3.86 -8.70
C PRO A 52 8.80 -2.79 -9.80
N GLU A 53 8.99 -1.52 -9.45
CA GLU A 53 9.17 -0.46 -10.44
C GLU A 53 10.45 -0.73 -11.24
N TYR A 54 11.54 -1.09 -10.58
CA TYR A 54 12.78 -1.48 -11.23
C TYR A 54 12.65 -2.77 -12.07
N VAL A 55 12.01 -3.81 -11.54
CA VAL A 55 11.97 -5.15 -12.17
C VAL A 55 11.01 -5.23 -13.35
N PHE A 56 9.84 -4.58 -13.27
CA PHE A 56 8.77 -4.75 -14.26
C PHE A 56 8.70 -3.63 -15.31
N SER A 57 9.59 -2.64 -15.24
CA SER A 57 9.58 -1.55 -16.21
C SER A 57 10.96 -1.23 -16.77
N PRO A 58 11.06 -0.87 -18.06
CA PRO A 58 12.35 -0.57 -18.67
C PRO A 58 12.94 0.72 -18.06
N LYS A 59 14.26 0.74 -17.88
CA LYS A 59 14.99 1.87 -17.29
C LYS A 59 14.74 3.21 -18.03
N ASN A 60 14.57 3.14 -19.35
CA ASN A 60 14.37 4.31 -20.22
C ASN A 60 12.90 4.50 -20.64
N ALA A 61 11.94 4.06 -19.80
CA ALA A 61 10.53 4.30 -20.08
C ALA A 61 10.19 5.80 -20.06
N GLN A 62 9.36 6.26 -20.98
CA GLN A 62 8.93 7.67 -21.05
C GLN A 62 8.28 8.13 -19.72
N TRP A 63 7.42 7.30 -19.14
CA TRP A 63 6.75 7.63 -17.88
C TRP A 63 7.73 7.82 -16.71
N ARG A 64 8.93 7.21 -16.74
CA ARG A 64 9.96 7.44 -15.71
C ARG A 64 10.57 8.82 -15.82
N TYR A 65 10.75 9.33 -17.04
CA TYR A 65 11.14 10.72 -17.25
C TYR A 65 10.07 11.67 -16.73
N GLU A 66 8.81 11.43 -17.07
CA GLU A 66 7.68 12.25 -16.61
C GLU A 66 7.54 12.21 -15.08
N LYS A 67 7.60 11.01 -14.46
CA LYS A 67 7.61 10.84 -13.00
C LYS A 67 8.77 11.61 -12.38
N LYS A 68 9.97 11.53 -12.95
CA LYS A 68 11.14 12.27 -12.46
C LYS A 68 10.92 13.79 -12.52
N VAL A 69 10.40 14.31 -13.63
CA VAL A 69 10.04 15.73 -13.75
C VAL A 69 9.01 16.11 -12.69
N LEU A 70 7.95 15.31 -12.50
CA LEU A 70 6.95 15.56 -11.47
C LEU A 70 7.55 15.56 -10.06
N SER A 71 8.40 14.59 -9.72
CA SER A 71 9.07 14.53 -8.41
C SER A 71 10.05 15.69 -8.20
N ASP A 72 10.74 16.16 -9.24
CA ASP A 72 11.71 17.25 -9.15
C ASP A 72 11.01 18.63 -8.99
N TYR A 73 9.87 18.86 -9.64
CA TYR A 73 9.15 20.14 -9.63
C TYR A 73 7.98 20.21 -8.62
N TRP A 74 7.32 19.09 -8.34
CA TRP A 74 6.23 18.95 -7.36
C TRP A 74 6.55 17.82 -6.38
N PRO A 75 7.60 17.99 -5.54
CA PRO A 75 7.95 16.99 -4.54
C PRO A 75 6.80 16.83 -3.54
N LEU A 76 6.65 15.61 -3.03
CA LEU A 76 5.68 15.32 -1.99
C LEU A 76 6.10 16.01 -0.69
N ASN A 77 5.34 17.01 -0.26
CA ASN A 77 5.56 17.61 1.05
C ASN A 77 4.76 16.81 2.11
N GLU A 78 5.45 16.06 2.96
CA GLU A 78 4.85 15.25 4.03
C GLU A 78 4.03 16.07 5.04
N GLN A 79 4.26 17.38 5.15
CA GLN A 79 3.58 18.30 6.09
C GLN A 79 2.48 19.15 5.45
N GLU A 80 2.42 19.17 4.11
CA GLU A 80 1.38 19.84 3.31
C GLU A 80 0.74 18.82 2.36
N PHE A 81 0.57 17.60 2.86
CA PHE A 81 0.06 16.49 2.07
C PHE A 81 -1.42 16.72 1.73
N TRP A 82 -1.86 16.25 0.56
CA TRP A 82 -3.29 16.17 0.25
C TRP A 82 -3.55 14.89 -0.56
N PRO A 83 -4.45 13.98 -0.12
CA PRO A 83 -4.68 12.68 -0.74
C PRO A 83 -5.07 12.69 -2.24
N GLY A 84 -5.43 13.85 -2.79
CA GLY A 84 -5.74 14.04 -4.21
C GLY A 84 -4.68 14.78 -5.04
N LYS A 85 -3.56 15.20 -4.43
CA LYS A 85 -2.47 15.94 -5.11
C LYS A 85 -1.18 15.13 -5.23
N SER A 86 -1.11 13.93 -4.66
CA SER A 86 0.11 13.11 -4.66
C SER A 86 0.27 12.30 -5.94
N TYR A 87 1.41 12.48 -6.61
CA TYR A 87 1.82 11.69 -7.77
C TYR A 87 2.68 10.47 -7.39
N ASP A 88 3.24 10.49 -6.17
CA ASP A 88 4.00 9.38 -5.63
C ASP A 88 3.20 8.72 -4.51
N TYR A 89 3.00 7.40 -4.64
CA TYR A 89 2.22 6.60 -3.72
C TYR A 89 3.16 5.75 -2.86
N THR A 90 4.18 6.38 -2.29
CA THR A 90 5.06 5.74 -1.32
C THR A 90 4.47 5.89 0.08
N GLY A 91 4.51 4.82 0.88
CA GLY A 91 4.10 4.89 2.29
C GLY A 91 2.59 4.93 2.57
N TYR A 92 1.70 4.50 1.68
CA TYR A 92 0.27 4.34 2.02
C TYR A 92 -0.08 2.89 2.40
N LEU A 93 -1.13 2.74 3.20
CA LEU A 93 -1.77 1.47 3.53
C LEU A 93 -3.28 1.62 3.34
N ASP A 94 -3.84 0.85 2.41
CA ASP A 94 -5.27 0.75 2.20
C ASP A 94 -5.84 -0.53 2.78
N ILE A 95 -6.93 -0.39 3.52
CA ILE A 95 -7.66 -1.51 4.11
C ILE A 95 -9.08 -1.47 3.56
N ILE A 96 -9.47 -2.51 2.84
CA ILE A 96 -10.82 -2.63 2.28
C ILE A 96 -11.65 -3.53 3.20
N ALA A 97 -12.54 -2.91 3.96
CA ALA A 97 -13.48 -3.62 4.82
C ALA A 97 -14.73 -4.00 4.02
N ALA A 98 -15.07 -5.28 4.00
CA ALA A 98 -16.27 -5.79 3.35
C ALA A 98 -16.85 -6.94 4.17
N GLY A 99 -18.18 -7.02 4.23
CA GLY A 99 -18.83 -8.12 4.93
C GLY A 99 -18.60 -9.48 4.25
N ILE A 100 -18.63 -10.53 5.07
CA ILE A 100 -18.45 -11.92 4.60
C ILE A 100 -19.54 -12.24 3.58
N LYS A 101 -19.13 -12.78 2.43
CA LYS A 101 -20.06 -13.13 1.35
C LYS A 101 -20.92 -14.32 1.78
N HIS A 102 -22.22 -14.10 1.88
CA HIS A 102 -23.19 -15.18 2.05
C HIS A 102 -23.44 -15.90 0.72
N PRO A 103 -23.48 -17.24 0.66
CA PRO A 103 -23.70 -17.99 -0.59
C PRO A 103 -24.98 -17.61 -1.34
N LYS A 104 -26.06 -17.30 -0.62
CA LYS A 104 -27.38 -16.97 -1.20
C LYS A 104 -27.64 -15.48 -1.40
N PHE A 105 -27.09 -14.63 -0.52
CA PHE A 105 -27.48 -13.21 -0.44
C PHE A 105 -26.36 -12.25 -0.84
N GLY A 106 -25.19 -12.79 -1.22
CA GLY A 106 -24.03 -11.97 -1.57
C GLY A 106 -23.41 -11.29 -0.34
N ARG A 107 -22.76 -10.15 -0.55
CA ARG A 107 -22.15 -9.38 0.54
C ARG A 107 -23.19 -8.49 1.22
N PRO A 108 -23.20 -8.41 2.56
CA PRO A 108 -24.12 -7.54 3.28
C PRO A 108 -23.79 -6.06 3.02
N ASN A 109 -24.75 -5.20 3.38
CA ASN A 109 -24.58 -3.76 3.32
C ASN A 109 -23.63 -3.28 4.43
N MET A 110 -22.54 -2.60 4.08
CA MET A 110 -21.60 -2.05 5.07
C MET A 110 -22.12 -0.79 5.77
N LEU A 111 -23.19 -0.15 5.29
CA LEU A 111 -23.81 1.01 5.96
C LEU A 111 -24.64 0.65 7.20
N VAL A 112 -24.80 -0.65 7.50
CA VAL A 112 -25.49 -1.08 8.72
C VAL A 112 -24.64 -0.67 9.93
N LEU A 113 -25.27 0.00 10.89
CA LEU A 113 -24.61 0.59 12.06
C LEU A 113 -23.65 -0.38 12.76
N LYS A 114 -24.06 -1.64 12.97
CA LYS A 114 -23.20 -2.67 13.57
C LYS A 114 -21.85 -2.82 12.86
N TYR A 115 -21.83 -2.77 11.52
CA TYR A 115 -20.58 -2.93 10.77
C TYR A 115 -19.76 -1.64 10.77
N LEU A 116 -20.40 -0.48 10.78
CA LEU A 116 -19.71 0.81 10.92
C LEU A 116 -19.08 0.97 12.30
N ASP A 117 -19.76 0.53 13.37
CA ASP A 117 -19.23 0.52 14.74
C ASP A 117 -17.99 -0.37 14.86
N GLU A 118 -18.03 -1.58 14.28
CA GLU A 118 -16.87 -2.48 14.25
C GLU A 118 -15.74 -1.91 13.40
N LEU A 119 -16.05 -1.29 12.25
CA LEU A 119 -15.05 -0.64 11.40
C LEU A 119 -14.36 0.50 12.14
N GLU A 120 -15.13 1.30 12.88
CA GLU A 120 -14.58 2.39 13.68
C GLU A 120 -13.75 1.88 14.85
N ARG A 121 -14.20 0.81 15.54
CA ARG A 121 -13.40 0.17 16.59
C ARG A 121 -12.04 -0.29 16.07
N ILE A 122 -12.00 -0.90 14.88
CA ILE A 122 -10.76 -1.33 14.23
C ILE A 122 -9.90 -0.12 13.86
N ASN A 123 -10.51 0.92 13.26
CA ASN A 123 -9.82 2.15 12.90
C ASN A 123 -9.14 2.80 14.12
N GLN A 124 -9.88 2.96 15.22
CA GLN A 124 -9.36 3.51 16.47
C GLN A 124 -8.24 2.66 17.07
N HIS A 125 -8.36 1.33 17.02
CA HIS A 125 -7.30 0.43 17.48
C HIS A 125 -6.00 0.58 16.66
N ILE A 126 -6.12 0.68 15.32
CA ILE A 126 -4.96 0.88 14.44
C ILE A 126 -4.28 2.22 14.74
N ILE A 127 -5.05 3.27 14.97
CA ILE A 127 -4.53 4.61 15.23
C ILE A 127 -3.81 4.69 16.58
N HIS A 128 -4.45 4.21 17.65
CA HIS A 128 -4.03 4.51 19.02
C HIS A 128 -3.27 3.38 19.71
N ASN A 129 -3.52 2.11 19.36
CA ASN A 129 -2.96 0.98 20.09
C ASN A 129 -1.78 0.32 19.36
N ILE A 130 -1.75 0.39 18.03
CA ILE A 130 -0.65 -0.19 17.26
C ILE A 130 0.53 0.79 17.22
N THR A 131 1.49 0.54 18.12
CA THR A 131 2.76 1.27 18.20
C THR A 131 3.94 0.38 17.82
N ILE A 132 5.08 0.99 17.49
CA ILE A 132 6.35 0.29 17.31
C ILE A 132 7.43 0.90 18.20
N SER A 133 8.20 0.05 18.87
CA SER A 133 9.32 0.46 19.71
C SER A 133 10.55 0.75 18.84
N VAL A 134 11.03 1.98 18.86
CA VAL A 134 12.24 2.41 18.14
C VAL A 134 13.28 2.89 19.14
N THR A 135 14.48 2.32 19.07
CA THR A 135 15.60 2.76 19.90
C THR A 135 16.40 3.84 19.18
N HIS A 136 16.46 5.04 19.74
CA HIS A 136 17.27 6.15 19.25
C HIS A 136 18.05 6.77 20.42
N ASN A 137 19.37 6.95 20.26
CA ASN A 137 20.26 7.50 21.29
C ASN A 137 20.13 6.81 22.67
N ASN A 138 20.07 5.47 22.68
CA ASN A 138 19.93 4.65 23.89
C ASN A 138 18.61 4.84 24.67
N MET A 139 17.63 5.54 24.09
CA MET A 139 16.26 5.65 24.58
C MET A 139 15.29 4.93 23.64
N THR A 140 14.26 4.30 24.20
CA THR A 140 13.21 3.61 23.45
C THR A 140 11.98 4.49 23.37
N TYR A 141 11.50 4.72 22.15
CA TYR A 141 10.31 5.49 21.86
C TYR A 141 9.23 4.57 21.30
N GLU A 142 7.99 4.74 21.75
CA GLU A 142 6.82 4.11 21.12
C GLU A 142 6.29 5.08 20.07
N VAL A 143 6.27 4.63 18.82
CA VAL A 143 5.84 5.44 17.68
C VAL A 143 4.54 4.87 17.12
N GLY A 144 3.48 5.67 17.12
CA GLY A 144 2.15 5.30 16.63
C GLY A 144 1.84 5.87 15.24
N PHE A 145 0.60 5.70 14.78
CA PHE A 145 0.16 6.26 13.49
C PHE A 145 0.24 7.80 13.48
N THR A 146 -0.16 8.44 14.57
CA THR A 146 -0.20 9.90 14.70
C THR A 146 1.17 10.56 14.57
N ASP A 147 2.24 9.83 14.91
CA ASP A 147 3.62 10.31 14.79
C ASP A 147 4.18 10.11 13.38
N LEU A 148 3.65 9.12 12.66
CA LEU A 148 4.09 8.71 11.32
C LEU A 148 3.27 9.31 10.19
N CYS A 149 2.08 9.84 10.48
CA CYS A 149 1.13 10.27 9.48
C CYS A 149 1.69 11.40 8.60
N MET A 150 1.29 11.41 7.34
CA MET A 150 1.38 12.63 6.54
C MET A 150 0.30 13.61 7.04
N SER A 151 0.67 14.89 7.14
CA SER A 151 -0.19 15.92 7.71
C SER A 151 -0.43 17.05 6.72
N TYR A 152 -1.49 17.82 6.95
CA TYR A 152 -1.72 19.13 6.37
C TYR A 152 -2.04 20.09 7.50
N ASP A 153 -1.29 21.19 7.60
CA ASP A 153 -1.45 22.18 8.68
C ASP A 153 -1.46 21.51 10.08
N TRP A 154 -0.47 20.64 10.31
CA TRP A 154 -0.30 19.86 11.55
C TRP A 154 -1.42 18.86 11.90
N LYS A 155 -2.42 18.68 11.02
CA LYS A 155 -3.48 17.69 11.18
C LYS A 155 -3.19 16.44 10.34
N CYS A 156 -3.23 15.26 10.95
CA CYS A 156 -3.15 13.98 10.21
C CYS A 156 -4.39 13.79 9.33
N PHE A 157 -4.21 13.19 8.14
CA PHE A 157 -5.35 12.66 7.40
C PHE A 157 -5.83 11.36 8.03
N MET A 158 -7.04 11.42 8.58
CA MET A 158 -7.73 10.30 9.24
C MET A 158 -8.90 9.83 8.38
N ASN A 159 -9.46 8.66 8.72
CA ASN A 159 -10.63 8.09 8.05
C ASN A 159 -11.94 8.75 8.52
N GLU A 160 -12.04 10.07 8.40
CA GLU A 160 -13.21 10.84 8.88
C GLU A 160 -14.52 10.47 8.15
N HIS A 161 -14.42 9.92 6.94
CA HIS A 161 -15.56 9.43 6.19
C HIS A 161 -16.29 8.28 6.88
N VAL A 162 -15.64 7.52 7.77
CA VAL A 162 -16.30 6.46 8.55
C VAL A 162 -17.37 7.07 9.45
N THR A 163 -17.06 8.16 10.14
CA THR A 163 -18.03 8.91 10.95
C THR A 163 -19.14 9.49 10.10
N MET A 164 -18.81 10.04 8.93
CA MET A 164 -19.84 10.58 8.01
C MET A 164 -20.83 9.51 7.54
N LEU A 165 -20.40 8.25 7.37
CA LEU A 165 -21.31 7.17 6.98
C LEU A 165 -22.24 6.73 8.13
N MET A 166 -21.95 7.13 9.38
CA MET A 166 -22.82 6.86 10.52
C MET A 166 -24.04 7.79 10.53
N PRO A 167 -25.14 7.39 11.20
CA PRO A 167 -26.28 8.27 11.44
C PRO A 167 -25.87 9.55 12.18
N LYS A 168 -26.55 10.66 11.88
CA LYS A 168 -26.25 12.00 12.41
C LYS A 168 -26.27 12.05 13.94
N GLU A 169 -27.11 11.24 14.57
CA GLU A 169 -27.24 11.13 16.02
C GLU A 169 -25.95 10.65 16.72
N ARG A 170 -24.99 10.10 15.95
CA ARG A 170 -23.69 9.62 16.44
C ARG A 170 -22.54 10.59 16.16
N TRP A 171 -22.76 11.70 15.46
CA TRP A 171 -21.67 12.62 15.09
C TRP A 171 -21.11 13.45 16.27
N GLY A 172 -21.63 13.24 17.48
CA GLY A 172 -21.04 13.70 18.74
C GLY A 172 -22.11 13.91 19.82
N ASN A 173 -21.72 13.76 21.09
CA ASN A 173 -22.46 14.34 22.22
C ASN A 173 -21.96 15.78 22.38
N PHE A 174 -22.46 16.70 21.57
CA PHE A 174 -22.08 18.10 21.69
C PHE A 174 -22.62 18.69 23.00
N ASP A 175 -21.85 19.59 23.61
CA ASP A 175 -22.31 20.40 24.74
C ASP A 175 -23.66 21.06 24.37
N PRO A 176 -24.69 21.07 25.24
CA PRO A 176 -26.01 21.62 24.93
C PRO A 176 -26.01 23.02 24.31
N LYS A 177 -24.98 23.83 24.58
CA LYS A 177 -24.80 25.17 23.96
C LYS A 177 -24.31 25.15 22.51
N LEU A 178 -23.64 24.08 22.10
CA LEU A 178 -23.13 23.87 20.74
C LEU A 178 -24.08 23.01 19.90
N ALA A 179 -24.95 22.23 20.54
CA ALA A 179 -25.91 21.32 19.88
C ALA A 179 -26.75 22.00 18.80
N GLU A 180 -27.29 23.19 19.06
CA GLU A 180 -28.13 23.93 18.09
C GLU A 180 -27.34 24.39 16.86
N PHE A 181 -26.10 24.86 17.06
CA PHE A 181 -25.20 25.28 15.97
C PHE A 181 -24.67 24.07 15.19
N THR A 182 -24.39 22.97 15.87
CA THR A 182 -23.96 21.73 15.23
C THR A 182 -25.09 21.06 14.47
N ASP A 183 -26.33 21.08 14.95
CA ASP A 183 -27.47 20.52 14.24
C ASP A 183 -27.77 21.29 12.94
N ASP A 184 -27.59 22.61 12.94
CA ASP A 184 -27.72 23.43 11.73
C ASP A 184 -26.64 23.06 10.69
N ILE A 185 -25.37 22.95 11.12
CA ILE A 185 -24.25 22.52 10.26
C ILE A 185 -24.47 21.10 9.73
N ILE A 186 -24.87 20.17 10.59
CA ILE A 186 -25.07 18.76 10.23
C ILE A 186 -26.23 18.59 9.23
N ASN A 187 -27.26 19.42 9.35
CA ASN A 187 -28.42 19.36 8.47
C ASN A 187 -28.25 20.14 7.16
N ASN A 188 -27.55 21.27 7.17
CA ASN A 188 -27.43 22.14 6.02
C ASN A 188 -26.09 22.02 5.28
N GLU A 189 -25.00 21.77 5.99
CA GLU A 189 -23.64 21.77 5.43
C GLU A 189 -23.08 20.37 5.14
N VAL A 190 -23.57 19.32 5.81
CA VAL A 190 -23.14 17.95 5.51
C VAL A 190 -24.08 17.29 4.51
N LYS A 191 -23.61 17.17 3.27
CA LYS A 191 -24.33 16.53 2.17
C LYS A 191 -23.58 15.28 1.74
N ILE A 192 -24.20 14.11 1.94
CA ILE A 192 -23.59 12.82 1.60
C ILE A 192 -24.21 12.31 0.31
N THR A 193 -23.54 12.60 -0.80
CA THR A 193 -23.93 12.18 -2.14
C THR A 193 -22.76 11.44 -2.81
N TYR A 194 -23.07 10.56 -3.75
CA TYR A 194 -22.08 9.92 -4.60
C TYR A 194 -21.91 10.71 -5.90
N PRO A 195 -20.67 10.96 -6.39
CA PRO A 195 -19.40 10.46 -5.86
C PRO A 195 -18.70 11.40 -4.87
N ILE A 196 -19.22 12.61 -4.65
CA ILE A 196 -18.63 13.62 -3.78
C ILE A 196 -19.64 13.97 -2.69
N GLY A 197 -19.20 13.85 -1.43
CA GLY A 197 -19.89 14.44 -0.30
C GLY A 197 -19.15 15.67 0.21
N TRP A 198 -19.86 16.51 0.94
CA TRP A 198 -19.33 17.76 1.48
C TRP A 198 -19.38 17.70 3.00
N ARG A 199 -18.27 18.08 3.64
CA ARG A 199 -18.18 18.39 5.05
C ARG A 199 -17.87 19.88 5.15
N GLY A 200 -18.89 20.72 5.31
CA GLY A 200 -18.70 22.17 5.22
C GLY A 200 -18.14 22.54 3.84
N THR A 201 -16.94 23.10 3.81
CA THR A 201 -16.24 23.51 2.57
C THR A 201 -15.31 22.44 1.99
N GLU A 202 -15.08 21.33 2.72
CA GLU A 202 -14.15 20.28 2.30
C GLU A 202 -14.88 19.15 1.54
N PRO A 203 -14.53 18.89 0.27
CA PRO A 203 -15.10 17.79 -0.49
C PRO A 203 -14.42 16.47 -0.14
N ILE A 204 -15.22 15.43 0.07
CA ILE A 204 -14.76 14.06 0.28
C ILE A 204 -15.21 13.20 -0.90
N TYR A 205 -14.25 12.59 -1.58
CA TYR A 205 -14.50 11.77 -2.76
C TYR A 205 -14.85 10.33 -2.37
N PHE A 206 -16.14 10.07 -2.16
CA PHE A 206 -16.67 8.74 -1.91
C PHE A 206 -16.40 7.73 -3.04
N GLY A 207 -16.15 8.19 -4.27
CA GLY A 207 -15.74 7.32 -5.37
C GLY A 207 -14.46 6.50 -5.10
N ALA A 208 -13.56 6.98 -4.23
CA ALA A 208 -12.37 6.23 -3.81
C ALA A 208 -12.55 5.48 -2.48
N LEU A 209 -13.57 5.83 -1.70
CA LEU A 209 -13.73 5.40 -0.31
C LEU A 209 -14.81 4.33 -0.12
N ILE A 210 -15.82 4.27 -0.98
CA ILE A 210 -16.89 3.26 -0.93
C ILE A 210 -16.95 2.43 -2.20
N GLY A 211 -17.22 1.14 -2.04
CA GLY A 211 -17.28 0.18 -3.13
C GLY A 211 -18.69 -0.18 -3.53
N ALA A 212 -18.99 -0.09 -4.83
CA ALA A 212 -20.25 -0.49 -5.46
C ALA A 212 -21.50 0.02 -4.72
N PRO A 213 -21.68 1.36 -4.62
CA PRO A 213 -22.86 1.92 -4.00
C PRO A 213 -24.13 1.66 -4.83
N HIS A 214 -25.26 1.50 -4.14
CA HIS A 214 -26.58 1.51 -4.76
C HIS A 214 -27.17 2.91 -4.66
N ILE A 215 -27.25 3.60 -5.79
CA ILE A 215 -27.79 4.96 -5.90
C ILE A 215 -29.31 4.88 -5.98
N ILE A 216 -30.01 5.63 -5.15
CA ILE A 216 -31.49 5.59 -5.05
C ILE A 216 -32.17 6.71 -5.84
N ASP A 217 -31.46 7.79 -6.19
CA ASP A 217 -32.02 8.95 -6.86
C ASP A 217 -31.04 9.61 -7.84
N LYS A 218 -31.52 10.68 -8.50
CA LYS A 218 -30.72 11.48 -9.43
C LYS A 218 -29.74 12.43 -8.74
N GLU A 219 -29.94 12.68 -7.44
CA GLU A 219 -29.10 13.55 -6.62
C GLU A 219 -27.83 12.83 -6.15
N GLY A 220 -27.81 11.50 -6.21
CA GLY A 220 -26.67 10.68 -5.89
C GLY A 220 -26.70 10.11 -4.46
N HIS A 221 -27.85 10.16 -3.76
CA HIS A 221 -27.97 9.49 -2.47
C HIS A 221 -27.85 7.98 -2.64
N PHE A 222 -27.28 7.30 -1.64
CA PHE A 222 -27.06 5.86 -1.67
C PHE A 222 -27.42 5.22 -0.33
N ASN A 223 -27.99 4.02 -0.39
CA ASN A 223 -28.46 3.29 0.81
C ASN A 223 -27.78 1.93 1.00
N TYR A 224 -26.91 1.53 0.08
CA TYR A 224 -26.14 0.30 0.17
C TYR A 224 -24.72 0.54 -0.34
N VAL A 225 -23.72 0.00 0.37
CA VAL A 225 -22.34 -0.10 -0.11
C VAL A 225 -21.79 -1.48 0.21
N ARG A 226 -20.97 -2.01 -0.71
CA ARG A 226 -20.40 -3.35 -0.60
C ARG A 226 -19.14 -3.40 0.26
N ALA A 227 -18.38 -2.30 0.24
CA ALA A 227 -17.11 -2.18 0.95
C ALA A 227 -16.86 -0.73 1.33
N VAL A 228 -16.09 -0.52 2.38
CA VAL A 228 -15.57 0.78 2.80
C VAL A 228 -14.05 0.66 2.88
N ARG A 229 -13.33 1.61 2.30
CA ARG A 229 -11.87 1.68 2.33
C ARG A 229 -11.44 2.59 3.48
N LEU A 230 -10.45 2.15 4.24
CA LEU A 230 -9.66 2.98 5.16
C LEU A 230 -8.29 3.21 4.51
N THR A 231 -7.78 4.43 4.60
CA THR A 231 -6.51 4.83 4.03
C THR A 231 -5.63 5.44 5.12
N TYR A 232 -4.41 4.93 5.26
CA TYR A 232 -3.42 5.43 6.19
C TYR A 232 -2.19 5.86 5.42
N ASN A 233 -1.93 7.16 5.35
CA ASN A 233 -0.76 7.71 4.68
C ASN A 233 0.33 7.99 5.71
N VAL A 234 1.46 7.28 5.62
CA VAL A 234 2.62 7.44 6.51
C VAL A 234 3.83 7.95 5.75
N ARG A 235 4.64 8.76 6.41
CA ARG A 235 5.87 9.35 5.87
C ARG A 235 6.86 8.27 5.44
N ASP A 236 7.54 8.46 4.32
CA ASP A 236 8.43 7.45 3.74
C ASP A 236 9.87 7.95 3.57
N GLU A 237 10.12 9.26 3.52
CA GLU A 237 11.46 9.77 3.22
C GLU A 237 12.48 9.52 4.34
N LYS A 238 12.31 10.22 5.48
CA LYS A 238 13.29 10.16 6.58
C LYS A 238 13.08 8.98 7.52
N ILE A 239 11.83 8.57 7.66
CA ILE A 239 11.39 7.56 8.62
C ILE A 239 10.81 6.31 7.94
N GLY A 240 11.07 6.10 6.65
CA GLY A 240 10.47 5.02 5.85
C GLY A 240 10.66 3.61 6.41
N ASN A 241 11.81 3.31 7.03
CA ASN A 241 12.00 2.00 7.68
C ASN A 241 11.07 1.80 8.89
N ILE A 242 10.88 2.85 9.69
CA ILE A 242 9.99 2.87 10.85
C ILE A 242 8.53 2.71 10.35
N SER A 243 8.14 3.52 9.37
CA SER A 243 6.83 3.44 8.72
C SER A 243 6.55 2.08 8.09
N TYR A 244 7.55 1.45 7.48
CA TYR A 244 7.45 0.09 6.94
C TYR A 244 7.19 -0.96 8.03
N LEU A 245 7.91 -0.87 9.15
CA LEU A 245 7.71 -1.78 10.29
C LEU A 245 6.30 -1.61 10.89
N TRP A 246 5.81 -0.37 11.02
CA TRP A 246 4.46 -0.11 11.47
C TRP A 246 3.41 -0.70 10.51
N ARG A 247 3.52 -0.44 9.20
CA ARG A 247 2.64 -1.03 8.17
C ARG A 247 2.64 -2.55 8.22
N LYS A 248 3.80 -3.18 8.40
CA LYS A 248 3.94 -4.63 8.56
C LYS A 248 3.23 -5.14 9.81
N LYS A 249 3.30 -4.41 10.93
CA LYS A 249 2.59 -4.74 12.17
C LYS A 249 1.07 -4.66 11.99
N VAL A 250 0.57 -3.61 11.32
CA VAL A 250 -0.87 -3.49 10.99
C VAL A 250 -1.32 -4.63 10.07
N ALA A 251 -0.55 -4.95 9.03
CA ALA A 251 -0.86 -6.08 8.16
C ALA A 251 -0.86 -7.43 8.92
N GLY A 252 0.06 -7.61 9.86
CA GLY A 252 0.08 -8.78 10.76
C GLY A 252 -1.16 -8.87 11.65
N PHE A 253 -1.59 -7.75 12.23
CA PHE A 253 -2.82 -7.67 13.02
C PHE A 253 -4.06 -8.05 12.21
N LEU A 254 -4.21 -7.50 11.00
CA LEU A 254 -5.38 -7.75 10.15
C LEU A 254 -5.42 -9.16 9.54
N SER A 255 -4.27 -9.84 9.45
CA SER A 255 -4.16 -11.19 8.90
C SER A 255 -4.09 -12.29 9.96
N ASP A 256 -4.21 -11.94 11.24
CA ASP A 256 -4.18 -12.93 12.33
C ASP A 256 -5.43 -13.83 12.27
N VAL A 257 -5.21 -15.11 11.99
CA VAL A 257 -6.27 -16.14 11.91
C VAL A 257 -6.72 -16.59 13.30
N LYS A 258 -5.86 -16.46 14.33
CA LYS A 258 -6.18 -16.88 15.70
C LYS A 258 -6.96 -15.82 16.45
N ASN A 259 -6.60 -14.56 16.27
CA ASN A 259 -7.28 -13.41 16.87
C ASN A 259 -7.68 -12.41 15.77
N PRO A 260 -8.73 -12.72 14.99
CA PRO A 260 -9.13 -11.84 13.89
C PRO A 260 -9.59 -10.49 14.42
N ALA A 261 -9.33 -9.43 13.65
CA ALA A 261 -9.72 -8.07 14.02
C ALA A 261 -11.26 -7.89 14.11
N SER A 262 -12.03 -8.73 13.41
CA SER A 262 -13.49 -8.80 13.41
C SER A 262 -13.99 -10.24 13.26
#